data_AF-A0A413IXU5-F1
#
_entry.id   AF-A0A413IXU5-F1
#
_cell.length_a   1.000
_cell.length_b   1.000
_cell.length_c   1.000
_cell.angle_alpha   90.00
_cell.angle_beta   90.00
_cell.angle_gamma   90.00
#
_symmetry.space_group_name_H-M   'P 1'
#
loop_
_entity.id
_entity.type
_entity.pdbx_description
1 polymer ?
#
loop_
_entity_poly.entity_id
_entity_poly.type
_entity_poly.pdbx_seq_one_letter_code
_entity_poly.pdbx_strand_id
1 'polypeptide(L)'
;MAIAFARTPELTSRRADFTLMIIPASTNERHELRFRNFSVEFTGLLRIANGYDAITVTRDREEYKGQHYKNKTDNLHFDEAAIRGRHILLFDDLLTTGAGLSQVSRKLLACGALSVTGLFLAKTLPPEDEYDFLPVEEAPATE
;
A
#
# COMPACT_ATOMS: atom_id res chain seq x y z
N MET A 1 -1.61 -12.40 5.72
CA MET A 1 -2.12 -11.02 5.77
C MET A 1 -3.62 -10.93 6.10
N ALA A 2 -4.52 -11.59 5.35
CA ALA A 2 -5.97 -11.56 5.66
C ALA A 2 -6.30 -12.04 7.09
N ILE A 3 -5.65 -13.12 7.55
CA ILE A 3 -5.79 -13.58 8.94
C ILE A 3 -5.32 -12.53 9.95
N ALA A 4 -4.23 -11.82 9.68
CA ALA A 4 -3.72 -10.77 10.56
C ALA A 4 -4.71 -9.59 10.66
N PHE A 5 -5.29 -9.18 9.53
CA PHE A 5 -6.37 -8.21 9.51
C PHE A 5 -7.57 -8.67 10.33
N ALA A 6 -8.04 -9.90 10.09
CA ALA A 6 -9.17 -10.50 10.80
C ALA A 6 -8.94 -10.69 12.31
N ARG A 7 -7.67 -10.78 12.73
CA ARG A 7 -7.27 -10.86 14.14
C ARG A 7 -7.06 -9.50 14.80
N THR A 8 -7.27 -8.40 14.07
CA THR A 8 -7.24 -7.03 14.61
C THR A 8 -8.68 -6.54 14.79
N PRO A 9 -9.26 -6.56 16.01
CA PRO A 9 -10.69 -6.30 16.24
C PRO A 9 -11.15 -4.92 15.75
N GLU A 10 -10.31 -3.90 15.90
CA GLU A 10 -10.61 -2.52 15.51
C GLU A 10 -10.75 -2.39 14.00
N LEU A 11 -9.91 -3.09 13.23
CA LEU A 11 -9.97 -3.11 11.77
C LEU A 11 -11.13 -3.99 11.27
N THR A 12 -11.36 -5.12 11.95
CA THR A 12 -12.40 -6.08 11.54
C THR A 12 -13.80 -5.54 11.77
N SER A 13 -14.05 -4.86 12.89
CA SER A 13 -15.36 -4.25 13.21
C SER A 13 -15.77 -3.18 12.20
N ARG A 14 -14.80 -2.50 11.58
CA ARG A 14 -15.00 -1.44 10.59
C ARG A 14 -14.70 -1.86 9.16
N ARG A 15 -14.57 -3.16 8.88
CA ARG A 15 -14.17 -3.69 7.56
C ARG A 15 -14.98 -3.13 6.38
N ALA A 16 -16.29 -2.90 6.57
CA ALA A 16 -17.18 -2.39 5.53
C ALA A 16 -16.84 -0.94 5.09
N ASP A 17 -16.13 -0.20 5.94
CA ASP A 17 -15.70 1.17 5.66
C ASP A 17 -14.43 1.20 4.78
N PHE A 18 -13.73 0.07 4.69
CA PHE A 18 -12.44 -0.03 4.02
C PHE A 18 -12.56 -0.42 2.54
N THR A 19 -11.73 0.22 1.73
CA THR A 19 -11.47 -0.16 0.34
C THR A 19 -9.99 -0.51 0.17
N LEU A 20 -9.69 -1.68 -0.40
CA LEU A 20 -8.33 -2.02 -0.80
C LEU A 20 -7.96 -1.27 -2.07
N MET A 21 -6.84 -0.56 -2.06
CA MET A 21 -6.22 0.02 -3.27
C MET A 21 -4.76 -0.41 -3.33
N ILE A 22 -4.22 -0.54 -4.54
CA ILE A 22 -2.86 -1.06 -4.75
C ILE A 22 -2.02 0.02 -5.40
N ILE A 23 -0.79 0.21 -4.93
CA ILE A 23 0.17 1.09 -5.59
C ILE A 23 0.58 0.43 -6.92
N PRO A 24 0.40 1.08 -8.08
CA PRO A 24 0.75 0.46 -9.34
C PRO A 24 2.24 0.10 -9.45
N ALA A 25 2.51 -1.05 -10.06
CA ALA A 25 3.88 -1.48 -10.34
C ALA A 25 4.49 -0.61 -11.46
N SER A 26 5.77 -0.83 -11.75
CA SER A 26 6.48 -0.10 -12.80
C SER A 26 5.88 -0.24 -14.20
N THR A 27 5.18 -1.34 -14.48
CA THR A 27 4.53 -1.65 -15.77
C THR A 27 3.18 -2.31 -15.53
N ASN A 28 2.23 -2.14 -16.45
CA ASN A 28 0.88 -2.71 -16.35
C ASN A 28 0.90 -4.24 -16.29
N GLU A 29 1.69 -4.90 -17.15
CA GLU A 29 1.84 -6.36 -17.16
C GLU A 29 2.31 -6.92 -15.80
N ARG A 30 3.34 -6.30 -15.20
CA ARG A 30 3.85 -6.72 -13.88
C ARG A 30 2.89 -6.37 -12.75
N HIS A 31 2.07 -5.34 -12.91
CA HIS A 31 1.06 -4.97 -11.94
C HIS A 31 -0.08 -6.00 -11.95
N GLU A 32 -0.59 -6.33 -13.14
CA GLU A 32 -1.64 -7.31 -13.34
C GLU A 32 -1.25 -8.70 -12.85
N LEU A 33 -0.07 -9.19 -13.25
CA LEU A 33 0.43 -10.49 -12.84
C LEU A 33 0.57 -10.61 -11.31
N ARG A 34 0.98 -9.53 -10.63
CA ARG A 34 1.22 -9.55 -9.19
C ARG A 34 -0.04 -9.34 -8.36
N PHE A 35 -0.94 -8.47 -8.82
CA PHE A 35 -1.90 -7.85 -7.92
C PHE A 35 -3.36 -8.09 -8.29
N ARG A 36 -3.69 -8.47 -9.54
CA ARG A 36 -5.09 -8.68 -9.94
C ARG A 36 -5.75 -9.77 -9.10
N ASN A 37 -5.24 -11.00 -9.16
CA ASN A 37 -5.81 -12.14 -8.43
C ASN A 37 -5.72 -11.92 -6.91
N PHE A 38 -4.60 -11.39 -6.43
CA PHE A 38 -4.41 -11.03 -5.04
C PHE A 38 -5.51 -10.07 -4.54
N SER A 39 -5.82 -9.01 -5.28
CA SER A 39 -6.85 -8.03 -4.88
C SER A 39 -8.22 -8.68 -4.73
N VAL A 40 -8.59 -9.56 -5.68
CA VAL A 40 -9.87 -10.25 -5.71
C VAL A 40 -9.99 -11.20 -4.52
N GLU A 41 -8.99 -12.04 -4.29
CA GLU A 41 -9.00 -13.00 -3.18
C GLU A 41 -8.98 -12.29 -1.82
N PHE A 42 -8.11 -11.29 -1.66
CA PHE A 42 -7.96 -10.58 -0.39
C PHE A 42 -9.25 -9.83 0.01
N THR A 43 -9.86 -9.13 -0.94
CA THR A 43 -11.11 -8.39 -0.71
C THR A 43 -12.27 -9.34 -0.46
N GLY A 44 -12.34 -10.47 -1.18
CA GLY A 44 -13.34 -11.52 -0.96
C GLY A 44 -13.24 -12.15 0.42
N LEU A 45 -12.04 -12.49 0.88
CA LEU A 45 -11.80 -13.08 2.20
C LEU A 45 -12.18 -12.11 3.33
N LEU A 46 -11.88 -10.82 3.18
CA LEU A 46 -12.16 -9.82 4.20
C LEU A 46 -13.55 -9.17 4.09
N ARG A 47 -14.26 -9.40 2.97
CA ARG A 47 -15.53 -8.74 2.63
C ARG A 47 -15.42 -7.21 2.64
N ILE A 48 -14.37 -6.70 2.02
CA ILE A 48 -14.10 -5.26 1.86
C ILE A 48 -14.22 -4.87 0.37
N ALA A 49 -14.36 -3.58 0.09
CA ALA A 49 -14.45 -3.12 -1.29
C ALA A 49 -13.11 -3.28 -2.03
N ASN A 50 -13.16 -3.70 -3.30
CA ASN A 50 -12.00 -3.78 -4.17
C ASN A 50 -11.89 -2.51 -5.02
N GLY A 51 -10.83 -1.73 -4.80
CA GLY A 51 -10.48 -0.53 -5.55
C GLY A 51 -9.24 -0.73 -6.41
N TYR A 52 -9.00 -1.94 -6.94
CA TYR A 52 -7.85 -2.26 -7.80
C TYR A 52 -7.65 -1.24 -8.93
N ASP A 53 -8.74 -0.87 -9.62
CA ASP A 53 -8.70 0.07 -10.76
C ASP A 53 -8.80 1.56 -10.34
N ALA A 54 -8.82 1.87 -9.04
CA ALA A 54 -8.94 3.26 -8.56
C ALA A 54 -7.66 4.08 -8.75
N ILE A 55 -6.52 3.40 -8.90
CA ILE A 55 -5.22 4.01 -9.20
C ILE A 55 -4.65 3.30 -10.42
N THR A 56 -4.53 4.01 -11.54
CA THR A 56 -4.06 3.43 -12.80
C THR A 56 -2.86 4.18 -13.33
N VAL A 57 -2.01 3.49 -14.09
CA VAL A 57 -0.88 4.13 -14.76
C VAL A 57 -1.40 4.87 -15.99
N THR A 58 -1.10 6.16 -16.11
CA THR A 58 -1.65 6.99 -17.19
C THR A 58 -0.98 6.73 -18.54
N ARG A 59 0.28 6.28 -18.57
CA ARG A 59 1.03 5.93 -19.78
C ARG A 59 1.96 4.74 -19.56
N ASP A 60 1.94 3.77 -20.48
CA ASP A 60 2.86 2.63 -20.50
C ASP A 60 4.28 3.07 -20.89
N ARG A 61 5.28 2.54 -20.19
CA ARG A 61 6.70 2.98 -20.26
C ARG A 61 7.42 2.69 -21.59
N GLU A 62 6.80 2.03 -22.57
CA GLU A 62 7.51 1.65 -23.80
C GLU A 62 7.95 2.85 -24.66
N GLU A 63 7.36 4.03 -24.48
CA GLU A 63 7.78 5.25 -25.19
C GLU A 63 8.94 6.03 -24.51
N TYR A 64 9.41 5.68 -23.30
CA TYR A 64 10.21 6.60 -22.47
C TYR A 64 11.41 5.97 -21.72
N LYS A 65 12.36 5.38 -22.45
CA LYS A 65 13.71 5.11 -21.89
C LYS A 65 14.41 6.44 -21.56
N GLY A 66 14.63 6.74 -20.28
CA GLY A 66 15.63 7.74 -19.85
C GLY A 66 15.17 8.86 -18.91
N GLN A 67 13.89 8.99 -18.56
CA GLN A 67 13.43 10.01 -17.60
C GLN A 67 13.07 9.37 -16.25
N HIS A 68 13.95 9.56 -15.26
CA HIS A 68 13.62 9.31 -13.85
C HIS A 68 12.60 10.37 -13.40
N TYR A 69 11.31 10.04 -13.39
CA TYR A 69 10.35 10.86 -12.68
C TYR A 69 10.70 10.87 -11.19
N LYS A 70 10.95 12.07 -10.64
CA LYS A 70 11.23 12.26 -9.21
C LYS A 70 10.00 11.94 -8.34
N ASN A 71 8.79 12.04 -8.89
CA ASN A 71 7.54 11.73 -8.19
C ASN A 71 6.79 10.57 -8.83
N LYS A 72 6.45 9.56 -8.02
CA LYS A 72 5.72 8.36 -8.42
C LYS A 72 4.27 8.68 -8.85
N THR A 73 3.71 9.78 -8.38
CA THR A 73 2.32 10.21 -8.68
C THR A 73 2.13 10.84 -10.05
N ASP A 74 3.20 11.30 -10.71
CA ASP A 74 3.07 12.06 -11.97
C ASP A 74 2.58 11.20 -13.14
N ASN A 75 2.77 9.87 -13.05
CA ASN A 75 2.28 8.90 -14.04
C ASN A 75 1.06 8.10 -13.53
N LEU A 76 0.37 8.59 -12.50
CA LEU A 76 -0.77 7.91 -11.90
C LEU A 76 -2.04 8.73 -12.08
N HIS A 77 -3.08 8.08 -12.57
CA HIS A 77 -4.44 8.58 -12.54
C HIS A 77 -5.14 8.07 -11.28
N PHE A 78 -5.94 8.93 -10.67
CA PHE A 78 -6.68 8.66 -9.44
C PHE A 78 -8.17 8.91 -9.70
N ASP A 79 -8.98 7.87 -9.57
CA ASP A 79 -10.44 8.00 -9.67
C ASP A 79 -10.99 8.60 -8.37
N GLU A 80 -11.20 9.91 -8.37
CA GLU A 80 -11.71 10.63 -7.20
C GLU A 80 -13.08 10.11 -6.73
N ALA A 81 -13.93 9.61 -7.64
CA ALA A 81 -15.24 9.09 -7.26
C ALA A 81 -15.10 7.77 -6.48
N ALA A 82 -14.15 6.93 -6.84
CA ALA A 82 -13.82 5.71 -6.11
C ALA A 82 -13.12 5.99 -4.76
N ILE A 83 -12.41 7.12 -4.64
CA ILE A 83 -11.58 7.49 -3.48
C ILE A 83 -12.36 8.24 -2.41
N ARG A 84 -13.25 9.15 -2.81
CA ARG A 84 -13.87 10.12 -1.90
C ARG A 84 -14.72 9.44 -0.81
N GLY A 85 -14.51 9.86 0.44
CA GLY A 85 -15.27 9.38 1.60
C GLY A 85 -14.93 7.94 2.03
N ARG A 86 -13.80 7.38 1.58
CA ARG A 86 -13.37 6.01 1.92
C ARG A 86 -12.22 5.98 2.91
N HIS A 87 -12.19 4.95 3.76
CA HIS A 87 -10.98 4.54 4.47
C HIS A 87 -10.18 3.60 3.57
N ILE A 88 -8.93 3.94 3.22
CA ILE A 88 -8.16 3.20 2.22
C ILE A 88 -7.13 2.31 2.91
N LEU A 89 -7.15 1.02 2.56
CA LEU A 89 -6.04 0.11 2.79
C LEU A 89 -5.16 0.12 1.54
N LEU A 90 -4.03 0.82 1.62
CA LEU A 90 -3.11 0.99 0.51
C LEU A 90 -2.02 -0.08 0.56
N PHE A 91 -2.02 -0.98 -0.42
CA PHE A 91 -1.12 -2.12 -0.47
C PHE A 91 0.05 -1.92 -1.45
N ASP A 92 1.25 -2.35 -1.04
CA ASP A 92 2.42 -2.57 -1.88
C ASP A 92 3.15 -3.86 -1.40
N ASP A 93 3.90 -4.53 -2.27
CA ASP A 93 4.59 -5.76 -1.89
C ASP A 93 5.73 -5.50 -0.89
N LEU A 94 6.53 -4.45 -1.14
CA LEU A 94 7.69 -4.07 -0.35
C LEU A 94 7.67 -2.59 0.03
N LEU A 95 7.77 -2.33 1.33
CA LEU A 95 8.07 -1.00 1.84
C LEU A 95 9.59 -0.76 1.76
N THR A 96 10.04 -0.01 0.75
CA THR A 96 11.45 0.39 0.66
C THR A 96 11.72 1.62 1.54
N THR A 97 11.94 2.79 0.95
CA THR A 97 12.15 4.05 1.69
C THR A 97 10.85 4.69 2.17
N GLY A 98 9.69 4.20 1.72
CA GLY A 98 8.37 4.78 2.02
C GLY A 98 8.05 6.08 1.27
N ALA A 99 8.96 6.60 0.43
CA ALA A 99 8.73 7.82 -0.33
C ALA A 99 7.54 7.69 -1.31
N GLY A 100 7.46 6.56 -2.02
CA GLY A 100 6.35 6.27 -2.93
C GLY A 100 5.00 6.16 -2.21
N LEU A 101 4.97 5.46 -1.08
CA LEU A 101 3.79 5.40 -0.21
C LEU A 101 3.35 6.80 0.20
N SER A 102 4.27 7.60 0.73
CA SER A 102 3.97 8.94 1.25
C SER A 102 3.42 9.88 0.16
N GLN A 103 3.91 9.76 -1.08
CA GLN A 103 3.37 10.53 -2.21
C GLN A 103 1.95 10.09 -2.57
N VAL A 104 1.72 8.79 -2.70
CA VAL A 104 0.39 8.23 -3.04
C VAL A 104 -0.62 8.52 -1.92
N SER A 105 -0.27 8.30 -0.66
CA SER A 105 -1.13 8.58 0.50
C SER A 105 -1.56 10.05 0.54
N ARG A 106 -0.63 11.00 0.32
CA ARG A 106 -0.98 12.43 0.26
C ARG A 106 -1.96 12.74 -0.87
N LYS A 107 -1.78 12.12 -2.04
CA LYS A 107 -2.68 12.32 -3.17
C LYS A 107 -4.07 11.74 -2.91
N LEU A 108 -4.16 10.55 -2.31
CA LEU A 108 -5.44 9.94 -1.92
C LEU A 108 -6.21 10.80 -0.91
N LEU A 109 -5.53 11.35 0.10
CA LEU A 109 -6.13 12.28 1.05
C LEU A 109 -6.62 13.56 0.33
N ALA A 110 -5.83 14.11 -0.59
CA ALA A 110 -6.23 15.28 -1.39
C ALA A 110 -7.44 14.99 -2.30
N CYS A 111 -7.62 13.75 -2.76
CA CYS A 111 -8.79 13.29 -3.52
C CYS A 111 -10.02 13.01 -2.62
N GLY A 112 -9.91 13.18 -1.30
CA GLY A 112 -11.03 13.10 -0.36
C GLY A 112 -11.14 11.77 0.40
N ALA A 113 -10.09 10.96 0.46
CA ALA A 113 -10.04 9.81 1.37
C ALA A 113 -10.13 10.26 2.84
N LEU A 114 -10.84 9.51 3.68
CA LEU A 114 -10.97 9.78 5.11
C LEU A 114 -9.72 9.37 5.90
N SER A 115 -9.07 8.28 5.48
CA SER A 115 -7.78 7.85 6.02
C SER A 115 -7.05 6.97 5.00
N VAL A 116 -5.73 6.83 5.16
CA VAL A 116 -4.91 5.90 4.38
C VAL A 116 -4.04 5.09 5.34
N THR A 117 -4.21 3.77 5.32
CA THR A 117 -3.41 2.82 6.11
C THR A 117 -2.58 1.99 5.14
N GLY A 118 -1.25 2.04 5.29
CA GLY A 118 -0.33 1.26 4.47
C GLY A 118 -0.29 -0.22 4.90
N LEU A 119 -0.27 -1.12 3.93
CA LEU A 119 -0.19 -2.56 4.13
C LEU A 119 0.94 -3.14 3.26
N PHE A 120 1.87 -3.86 3.87
CA PHE A 120 3.07 -4.37 3.21
C PHE A 120 3.38 -5.80 3.63
N LEU A 121 4.00 -6.58 2.74
CA LEU A 121 4.46 -7.93 3.09
C LEU A 121 5.81 -7.90 3.79
N ALA A 122 6.71 -6.99 3.38
CA ALA A 122 7.99 -6.79 4.03
C ALA A 122 8.45 -5.34 3.93
N LYS A 123 9.42 -4.98 4.77
CA LYS A 123 10.10 -3.69 4.76
C LYS A 123 11.58 -3.91 4.44
N THR A 124 12.11 -3.17 3.48
CA THR A 124 13.55 -3.07 3.26
C THR A 124 14.13 -2.23 4.39
N LEU A 125 15.11 -2.79 5.05
CA LEU A 125 15.83 -2.13 6.12
C LEU A 125 17.12 -1.51 5.57
N PRO A 126 17.66 -0.46 6.22
CA PRO A 126 18.97 0.09 5.87
C PRO A 126 20.07 -0.98 6.06
N PRO A 127 21.29 -0.73 5.52
CA PRO A 127 22.44 -1.62 5.72
C PRO A 127 22.68 -1.93 7.20
N GLU A 128 23.30 -3.07 7.49
CA GLU A 128 23.45 -3.58 8.86
C GLU A 128 24.13 -2.60 9.83
N ASP A 129 25.02 -1.77 9.31
CA ASP A 129 25.80 -0.80 10.07
C ASP A 129 24.97 0.40 10.58
N GLU A 130 23.72 0.54 10.13
CA GLU A 130 22.77 1.58 10.55
C GLU A 130 21.60 1.02 11.40
N TYR A 131 21.66 -0.26 11.78
CA TYR A 131 20.76 -0.77 12.81
C TYR A 131 21.20 -0.24 14.18
N ASP A 132 20.60 0.87 14.61
CA ASP A 132 20.46 1.14 16.03
C ASP A 132 19.60 0.00 16.60
N PHE A 133 20.25 -1.07 17.07
CA PHE A 133 19.63 -2.00 18.00
C PHE A 133 19.14 -1.15 19.16
N LEU A 134 17.82 -0.92 19.24
CA LEU A 134 17.22 -0.47 20.50
C LEU A 134 17.75 -1.43 21.55
N PRO A 135 18.40 -0.93 22.62
CA PRO A 135 19.00 -1.81 23.61
C PRO A 135 17.90 -2.76 24.07
N VAL A 136 18.14 -4.06 23.87
CA VAL A 136 17.30 -5.08 24.48
C VAL A 136 17.52 -4.87 25.97
N GLU A 137 16.53 -4.30 26.66
CA GLU A 137 16.54 -4.32 28.12
C GLU A 137 16.54 -5.80 28.51
N GLU A 138 17.71 -6.32 28.87
CA GLU A 138 17.82 -7.62 29.50
C GLU A 138 17.03 -7.52 30.80
N ALA A 139 15.84 -8.12 30.81
CA ALA A 139 15.09 -8.30 32.05
C ALA A 139 16.00 -9.07 33.01
N PRO A 140 16.18 -8.58 34.26
CA PRO A 140 17.12 -9.19 35.19
C PRO A 140 16.75 -10.66 35.40
N ALA A 141 17.75 -11.53 35.30
CA ALA A 141 17.60 -12.94 35.61
C ALA A 141 17.08 -13.05 37.05
N THR A 142 15.89 -13.62 37.21
CA THR A 142 15.39 -14.06 38.51
C THR A 142 16.31 -15.18 39.01
N GLU A 143 17.03 -14.91 40.10
CA GLU A 143 17.70 -15.92 40.94
C GLU A 143 16.69 -16.91 41.55
#